data_AF-A0AAW8RNE7-F1
#
_entry.id   AF-A0AAW8RNE7-F1
#
_cell.length_a   1.000
_cell.length_b   1.000
_cell.length_c   1.000
_cell.angle_alpha   90.00
_cell.angle_beta   90.00
_cell.angle_gamma   90.00
#
_symmetry.space_group_name_H-M   'P 1'
#
loop_
_entity.id
_entity.type
_entity.pdbx_description
1 polymer ?
#
loop_
_entity_poly.entity_id
_entity_poly.type
_entity_poly.pdbx_seq_one_letter_code
_entity_poly.pdbx_strand_id
1 'polypeptide(L)'
;MFTFCSANADAATNDMYRLYNPNSGEHFYTANTVERDKVKKAGWKYEGIGWNAPTSGDPVYRLYNPNAGDHHYTLHASEKNHLVKVGWKYEGIGWYSDKNKTVPLYRAYNPNAKAGSHNYTVNKGEQNHLLKVGWRNEGIAWYGSNKSTTPPAVTKYTVTVKHSGSDGKNLKSYTAQVEKGKSYTAKSESFSGYTLKGSNSQTVTVNGNKTITFNYTKNATPPAQSFTVTIKHVNRQTGDTIDSNKATVKSGENYTAQAKAFKYNDDTVTTELQFPYQVNGSASQTKKITGNTTITFNYDQVHQVYIYASNKNSVSLINNKNQRNVVNVVHGQSKTISAPAISGYVLDPRESPQGSIVLNNVTDSQRVDFNYCRQFKVTINHVNADTNQVISSGSEKLLEGENYTAYWKKDLTNQNYFLCGENIQTGSRSVNNISKDETLTFKYKNISLDQLNTQVADQELSILNQYRSQKGVGSMTSHPIVRQAADIRAKELKTSPTHYRPGGGTAQDLLESLGCYGFTGENLYLSSLYVDTIQSGGASGIMDSWKGSSGHNANLIYGNQTIAGFGNYFEVDPDSGALNIYSIFLGSRNVF
;
A
#
# COMPACT_ATOMS: atom_id res chain seq x y z
N MET A 1 2.04 -66.30 -72.61
CA MET A 1 2.21 -65.20 -71.65
C MET A 1 1.17 -64.15 -72.03
N PHE A 2 0.07 -63.96 -71.33
CA PHE A 2 -0.03 -63.59 -69.91
C PHE A 2 -1.16 -64.32 -69.18
N THR A 3 -0.96 -64.37 -67.86
CA THR A 3 -1.61 -65.14 -66.81
C THR A 3 -3.06 -64.72 -66.52
N PHE A 4 -3.85 -65.70 -66.06
CA PHE A 4 -5.20 -65.59 -65.51
C PHE A 4 -5.37 -64.46 -64.48
N CYS A 5 -6.55 -63.83 -64.50
CA CYS A 5 -7.19 -63.37 -63.26
C CYS A 5 -8.71 -63.56 -63.40
N SER A 6 -9.24 -64.57 -62.69
CA SER A 6 -10.66 -64.80 -62.50
C SER A 6 -11.26 -63.61 -61.75
N ALA A 7 -12.11 -62.82 -62.40
CA ALA A 7 -12.99 -61.90 -61.72
C ALA A 7 -14.22 -62.69 -61.22
N ASN A 8 -14.29 -62.83 -59.90
CA ASN A 8 -15.29 -63.56 -59.13
C ASN A 8 -16.74 -63.25 -59.56
N ALA A 9 -17.56 -64.31 -59.66
CA ALA A 9 -19.01 -64.18 -59.70
C ALA A 9 -19.51 -63.61 -58.37
N ASP A 10 -20.21 -62.47 -58.43
CA ASP A 10 -20.82 -61.81 -57.27
C ASP A 10 -21.87 -62.72 -56.60
N ALA A 11 -21.68 -63.03 -55.32
CA ALA A 11 -22.63 -63.84 -54.56
C ALA A 11 -23.86 -63.00 -54.19
N ALA A 12 -25.07 -63.46 -54.53
CA ALA A 12 -26.29 -62.85 -54.04
C ALA A 12 -26.30 -62.89 -52.50
N THR A 13 -26.70 -61.80 -51.86
CA THR A 13 -26.69 -61.66 -50.39
C THR A 13 -28.04 -61.22 -49.84
N ASN A 14 -28.39 -61.71 -48.65
CA ASN A 14 -29.47 -61.21 -47.82
C ASN A 14 -28.92 -60.19 -46.80
N ASP A 15 -29.66 -59.11 -46.57
CA ASP A 15 -29.38 -58.17 -45.49
C ASP A 15 -29.74 -58.82 -44.15
N MET A 16 -28.79 -58.94 -43.22
CA MET A 16 -29.02 -59.51 -41.89
C MET A 16 -29.32 -58.39 -40.90
N TYR A 17 -30.56 -58.34 -40.42
CA TYR A 17 -31.03 -57.34 -39.48
C TYR A 17 -30.63 -57.72 -38.04
N ARG A 18 -30.03 -56.77 -37.33
CA ARG A 18 -29.61 -56.91 -35.92
C ARG A 18 -30.58 -56.14 -35.01
N LEU A 19 -31.05 -56.79 -33.96
CA LEU A 19 -31.97 -56.21 -32.97
C LEU A 19 -31.47 -56.50 -31.55
N TYR A 20 -31.47 -55.51 -30.68
CA TYR A 20 -31.04 -55.61 -29.28
C TYR A 20 -32.23 -55.54 -28.32
N ASN A 21 -32.29 -56.42 -27.32
CA ASN A 21 -33.26 -56.36 -26.23
C ASN A 21 -32.67 -55.63 -25.02
N PRO A 22 -33.14 -54.42 -24.67
CA PRO A 22 -32.65 -53.70 -23.49
C PRO A 22 -32.94 -54.41 -22.17
N ASN A 23 -33.96 -55.28 -22.11
CA ASN A 23 -34.41 -55.89 -20.87
C ASN A 23 -33.61 -57.15 -20.50
N SER A 24 -33.16 -57.92 -21.48
CA SER A 24 -32.41 -59.16 -21.27
C SER A 24 -30.95 -59.09 -21.73
N GLY A 25 -30.58 -58.05 -22.49
CA GLY A 25 -29.24 -57.89 -23.07
C GLY A 25 -29.00 -58.72 -24.33
N GLU A 26 -30.02 -59.42 -24.84
CA GLU A 26 -29.89 -60.30 -26.01
C GLU A 26 -29.79 -59.55 -27.33
N HIS A 27 -29.20 -60.23 -28.32
CA HIS A 27 -29.26 -59.82 -29.72
C HIS A 27 -29.96 -60.88 -30.57
N PHE A 28 -30.86 -60.42 -31.44
CA PHE A 28 -31.57 -61.25 -32.40
C PHE A 28 -31.16 -60.87 -33.83
N TYR A 29 -30.94 -61.89 -34.66
CA TYR A 29 -30.45 -61.75 -36.03
C TYR A 29 -31.40 -62.47 -37.01
N THR A 30 -31.87 -61.76 -38.03
CA THR A 30 -32.78 -62.32 -39.04
C THR A 30 -32.63 -61.65 -40.40
N ALA A 31 -32.80 -62.41 -41.49
CA ALA A 31 -32.97 -61.87 -42.84
C ALA A 31 -34.43 -61.48 -43.13
N ASN A 32 -35.38 -61.92 -42.29
CA ASN A 32 -36.81 -61.74 -42.51
C ASN A 32 -37.26 -60.38 -41.99
N THR A 33 -37.72 -59.51 -42.89
CA THR A 33 -38.21 -58.18 -42.56
C THR A 33 -39.46 -58.20 -41.67
N VAL A 34 -40.30 -59.23 -41.78
CA VAL A 34 -41.50 -59.40 -40.95
C VAL A 34 -41.12 -59.79 -39.52
N GLU A 35 -40.15 -60.69 -39.33
CA GLU A 35 -39.63 -61.01 -37.99
C GLU A 35 -39.00 -59.77 -37.35
N ARG A 36 -38.15 -59.04 -38.09
CA ARG A 36 -37.57 -57.76 -37.65
C ARG A 36 -38.65 -56.80 -37.18
N ASP A 37 -39.69 -56.56 -37.98
CA ASP A 37 -40.72 -55.56 -37.66
C ASP A 37 -41.62 -56.00 -36.49
N LYS A 38 -41.87 -57.31 -36.33
CA LYS A 38 -42.55 -57.86 -35.16
C LYS A 38 -41.71 -57.69 -33.88
N VAL A 39 -40.42 -58.02 -33.92
CA VAL A 39 -39.51 -57.92 -32.77
C VAL A 39 -39.30 -56.44 -32.37
N LYS A 40 -39.20 -55.52 -33.35
CA LYS A 40 -39.24 -54.07 -33.10
C LYS A 40 -40.51 -53.63 -32.39
N LYS A 41 -41.67 -54.09 -32.85
CA LYS A 41 -42.97 -53.76 -32.24
C LYS A 41 -43.08 -54.32 -30.82
N ALA A 42 -42.40 -55.44 -30.53
CA ALA A 42 -42.28 -56.01 -29.19
C ALA A 42 -41.27 -55.26 -28.28
N GLY A 43 -40.76 -54.10 -28.71
CA GLY A 43 -39.93 -53.21 -27.88
C GLY A 43 -38.42 -53.38 -28.01
N TRP A 44 -37.95 -54.28 -28.89
CA TRP A 44 -36.52 -54.43 -29.14
C TRP A 44 -36.00 -53.29 -30.03
N LYS A 45 -34.77 -52.87 -29.76
CA LYS A 45 -34.11 -51.80 -30.51
C LYS A 45 -33.54 -52.35 -31.81
N TYR A 46 -33.99 -51.84 -32.95
CA TYR A 46 -33.38 -52.15 -34.25
C TYR A 46 -32.07 -51.41 -34.42
N GLU A 47 -30.99 -52.16 -34.65
CA GLU A 47 -29.62 -51.62 -34.74
C GLU A 47 -29.12 -51.50 -36.18
N GLY A 48 -29.93 -51.88 -37.16
CA GLY A 48 -29.59 -51.80 -38.58
C GLY A 48 -29.27 -53.15 -39.21
N ILE A 49 -28.54 -53.12 -40.33
CA ILE A 49 -28.00 -54.31 -41.00
C ILE A 49 -26.66 -54.62 -40.33
N GLY A 50 -26.58 -55.78 -39.65
CA GLY A 50 -25.36 -56.22 -38.98
C GLY A 50 -24.30 -56.73 -39.96
N TRP A 51 -24.72 -57.43 -41.00
CA TRP A 51 -23.87 -57.86 -42.13
C TRP A 51 -24.74 -58.30 -43.32
N ASN A 52 -24.09 -58.61 -44.44
CA ASN A 52 -24.68 -59.27 -45.58
C ASN A 52 -24.31 -60.75 -45.57
N ALA A 53 -25.31 -61.64 -45.52
CA ALA A 53 -25.07 -63.08 -45.62
C ALA A 53 -25.30 -63.54 -47.07
N PRO A 54 -24.44 -64.38 -47.66
CA PRO A 54 -24.70 -64.94 -48.97
C PRO A 54 -25.97 -65.80 -48.98
N THR A 55 -26.62 -65.93 -50.13
CA THR A 55 -27.81 -66.78 -50.33
C THR A 55 -27.45 -68.27 -50.44
N SER A 56 -26.15 -68.62 -50.52
CA SER A 56 -25.63 -69.98 -50.54
C SER A 56 -24.25 -70.04 -49.87
N GLY A 57 -23.89 -71.18 -49.30
CA GLY A 57 -22.62 -71.33 -48.58
C GLY A 57 -22.73 -72.44 -47.54
N ASP A 58 -21.96 -72.33 -46.46
CA ASP A 58 -22.07 -73.28 -45.35
C ASP A 58 -23.25 -72.84 -44.43
N PRO A 59 -24.18 -73.74 -44.07
CA PRO A 59 -25.41 -73.36 -43.38
C PRO A 59 -25.14 -72.93 -41.93
N VAL A 60 -25.62 -71.74 -41.55
CA VAL A 60 -25.69 -71.29 -40.15
C VAL A 60 -27.05 -71.69 -39.58
N TYR A 61 -27.01 -72.61 -38.61
CA TYR A 61 -28.19 -73.16 -37.97
C TYR A 61 -28.71 -72.23 -36.88
N ARG A 62 -30.01 -71.94 -36.90
CA ARG A 62 -30.70 -71.15 -35.87
C ARG A 62 -31.41 -72.09 -34.90
N LEU A 63 -31.17 -71.91 -33.61
CA LEU A 63 -31.83 -72.64 -32.53
C LEU A 63 -32.48 -71.68 -31.55
N TYR A 64 -33.63 -72.07 -31.01
CA TYR A 64 -34.35 -71.33 -29.98
C TYR A 64 -34.47 -72.16 -28.71
N ASN A 65 -34.16 -71.54 -27.57
CA ASN A 65 -34.35 -72.13 -26.26
C ASN A 65 -35.68 -71.68 -25.66
N PRO A 66 -36.70 -72.55 -25.60
CA PRO A 66 -37.99 -72.17 -25.02
C PRO A 66 -37.92 -71.83 -23.53
N ASN A 67 -36.88 -72.28 -22.81
CA ASN A 67 -36.78 -72.09 -21.36
C ASN A 67 -36.14 -70.76 -20.97
N ALA A 68 -35.16 -70.27 -21.75
CA ALA A 68 -34.48 -69.00 -21.48
C ALA A 68 -34.91 -67.86 -22.41
N GLY A 69 -35.61 -68.18 -23.50
CA GLY A 69 -36.02 -67.21 -24.51
C GLY A 69 -34.90 -66.80 -25.47
N ASP A 70 -33.74 -67.48 -25.42
CA ASP A 70 -32.54 -67.11 -26.19
C ASP A 70 -32.42 -67.83 -27.53
N HIS A 71 -31.75 -67.17 -28.49
CA HIS A 71 -31.43 -67.74 -29.80
C HIS A 71 -29.92 -68.00 -29.92
N HIS A 72 -29.57 -69.16 -30.48
CA HIS A 72 -28.19 -69.52 -30.78
C HIS A 72 -27.97 -69.76 -32.26
N TYR A 73 -26.79 -69.36 -32.75
CA TYR A 73 -26.41 -69.47 -34.15
C TYR A 73 -25.06 -70.16 -34.29
N THR A 74 -25.00 -71.23 -35.08
CA THR A 74 -23.77 -72.02 -35.24
C THR A 74 -23.61 -72.61 -36.63
N LEU A 75 -22.36 -72.69 -37.11
CA LEU A 75 -21.98 -73.49 -38.28
C LEU A 75 -21.81 -74.98 -37.96
N HIS A 76 -21.64 -75.33 -36.68
CA HIS A 76 -21.31 -76.69 -36.29
C HIS A 76 -22.58 -77.55 -36.16
N ALA A 77 -22.72 -78.51 -37.07
CA ALA A 77 -23.84 -79.46 -37.03
C ALA A 77 -23.85 -80.28 -35.71
N SER A 78 -22.68 -80.55 -35.12
CA SER A 78 -22.55 -81.22 -33.82
C SER A 78 -23.09 -80.38 -32.65
N GLU A 79 -22.80 -79.08 -32.63
CA GLU A 79 -23.31 -78.13 -31.62
C GLU A 79 -24.84 -78.03 -31.72
N LYS A 80 -25.37 -77.88 -32.95
CA LYS A 80 -26.82 -77.94 -33.21
C LYS A 80 -27.43 -79.26 -32.71
N ASN A 81 -26.87 -80.41 -33.09
CA ASN A 81 -27.41 -81.73 -32.70
C ASN A 81 -27.40 -81.93 -31.19
N HIS A 82 -26.35 -81.45 -30.50
CA HIS A 82 -26.29 -81.48 -29.05
C HIS A 82 -27.37 -80.60 -28.41
N LEU A 83 -27.51 -79.35 -28.86
CA LEU A 83 -28.52 -78.41 -28.35
C LEU A 83 -29.96 -78.93 -28.55
N VAL A 84 -30.25 -79.53 -29.71
CA VAL A 84 -31.54 -80.19 -29.96
C VAL A 84 -31.78 -81.34 -28.99
N LYS A 85 -30.75 -82.18 -28.74
CA LYS A 85 -30.85 -83.29 -27.78
C LYS A 85 -31.13 -82.82 -26.36
N VAL A 86 -30.64 -81.63 -25.98
CA VAL A 86 -30.89 -81.03 -24.64
C VAL A 86 -32.09 -80.08 -24.61
N GLY A 87 -32.98 -80.16 -25.61
CA GLY A 87 -34.31 -79.52 -25.57
C GLY A 87 -34.44 -78.20 -26.32
N TRP A 88 -33.41 -77.74 -27.04
CA TRP A 88 -33.54 -76.56 -27.89
C TRP A 88 -34.32 -76.90 -29.17
N LYS A 89 -35.13 -75.95 -29.64
CA LYS A 89 -35.86 -76.07 -30.89
C LYS A 89 -34.97 -75.68 -32.06
N TYR A 90 -34.71 -76.61 -32.98
CA TYR A 90 -34.07 -76.26 -34.25
C TYR A 90 -35.07 -75.55 -35.16
N GLU A 91 -34.74 -74.34 -35.59
CA GLU A 91 -35.62 -73.49 -36.39
C GLU A 91 -35.25 -73.46 -37.89
N GLY A 92 -34.24 -74.25 -38.28
CA GLY A 92 -33.77 -74.31 -39.66
C GLY A 92 -32.48 -73.54 -39.89
N ILE A 93 -32.13 -73.38 -41.17
CA ILE A 93 -31.00 -72.58 -41.61
C ILE A 93 -31.42 -71.12 -41.57
N GLY A 94 -30.76 -70.31 -40.74
CA GLY A 94 -31.04 -68.87 -40.66
C GLY A 94 -30.49 -68.13 -41.87
N TRP A 95 -29.24 -68.45 -42.24
CA TRP A 95 -28.53 -67.92 -43.40
C TRP A 95 -27.31 -68.80 -43.70
N TYR A 96 -26.50 -68.42 -44.70
CA TYR A 96 -25.28 -69.13 -45.07
C TYR A 96 -24.02 -68.29 -44.77
N SER A 97 -22.91 -68.97 -44.51
CA SER A 97 -21.57 -68.40 -44.39
C SER A 97 -20.89 -68.33 -45.75
N ASP A 98 -20.19 -67.23 -45.99
CA ASP A 98 -19.38 -67.02 -47.19
C ASP A 98 -18.19 -67.98 -47.25
N LYS A 99 -18.16 -68.80 -48.30
CA LYS A 99 -17.05 -69.73 -48.57
C LYS A 99 -15.75 -68.99 -48.92
N ASN A 100 -15.87 -67.78 -49.46
CA ASN A 100 -14.72 -66.91 -49.75
C ASN A 100 -14.24 -66.13 -48.51
N LYS A 101 -14.95 -66.28 -47.38
CA LYS A 101 -14.55 -65.74 -46.08
C LYS A 101 -14.29 -64.24 -46.08
N THR A 102 -15.09 -63.47 -46.83
CA THR A 102 -14.76 -62.05 -47.12
C THR A 102 -14.98 -61.10 -45.94
N VAL A 103 -15.97 -61.34 -45.07
CA VAL A 103 -16.23 -60.52 -43.88
C VAL A 103 -16.33 -61.40 -42.63
N PRO A 104 -15.35 -61.40 -41.70
CA PRO A 104 -15.40 -62.26 -40.52
C PRO A 104 -16.41 -61.77 -39.47
N LEU A 105 -17.18 -62.69 -38.87
CA LEU A 105 -18.03 -62.41 -37.70
C LEU A 105 -17.45 -63.05 -36.44
N TYR A 106 -17.13 -62.21 -35.46
CA TYR A 106 -16.60 -62.64 -34.17
C TYR A 106 -17.72 -63.06 -33.23
N ARG A 107 -17.49 -64.16 -32.49
CA ARG A 107 -18.40 -64.68 -31.45
C ARG A 107 -17.76 -64.48 -30.08
N ALA A 108 -18.53 -63.91 -29.16
CA ALA A 108 -18.16 -63.79 -27.74
C ALA A 108 -19.24 -64.42 -26.88
N TYR A 109 -18.82 -65.20 -25.87
CA TYR A 109 -19.72 -65.86 -24.91
C TYR A 109 -19.64 -65.20 -23.53
N ASN A 110 -20.79 -64.88 -22.93
CA ASN A 110 -20.90 -64.39 -21.57
C ASN A 110 -21.20 -65.54 -20.61
N PRO A 111 -20.23 -66.02 -19.81
CA PRO A 111 -20.47 -67.10 -18.85
C PRO A 111 -21.42 -66.70 -17.70
N ASN A 112 -21.71 -65.40 -17.54
CA ASN A 112 -22.53 -64.88 -16.44
C ASN A 112 -23.95 -64.48 -16.89
N ALA A 113 -24.29 -64.66 -18.17
CA ALA A 113 -25.61 -64.28 -18.70
C ALA A 113 -26.67 -65.35 -18.38
N LYS A 114 -27.85 -64.91 -17.92
CA LYS A 114 -29.03 -65.77 -17.73
C LYS A 114 -29.77 -66.07 -19.06
N ALA A 115 -29.72 -65.12 -20.00
CA ALA A 115 -30.18 -65.22 -21.39
C ALA A 115 -29.30 -64.29 -22.24
N GLY A 116 -29.22 -64.47 -23.57
CA GLY A 116 -28.38 -63.63 -24.43
C GLY A 116 -26.89 -63.88 -24.30
N SER A 117 -26.52 -65.13 -24.05
CA SER A 117 -25.16 -65.49 -23.69
C SER A 117 -24.14 -65.32 -24.84
N HIS A 118 -24.58 -65.12 -26.08
CA HIS A 118 -23.68 -64.96 -27.24
C HIS A 118 -23.91 -63.66 -28.01
N ASN A 119 -22.82 -63.02 -28.43
CA ASN A 119 -22.86 -61.88 -29.34
C ASN A 119 -22.10 -62.19 -30.64
N TYR A 120 -22.62 -61.71 -31.77
CA TYR A 120 -22.05 -61.91 -33.11
C TYR A 120 -21.89 -60.58 -33.82
N THR A 121 -20.65 -60.23 -34.16
CA THR A 121 -20.38 -58.90 -34.74
C THR A 121 -19.25 -58.91 -35.75
N VAL A 122 -19.40 -58.09 -36.80
CA VAL A 122 -18.30 -57.74 -37.71
C VAL A 122 -17.40 -56.66 -37.12
N ASN A 123 -17.86 -55.96 -36.06
CA ASN A 123 -17.11 -54.87 -35.44
C ASN A 123 -16.06 -55.41 -34.46
N LYS A 124 -14.78 -55.34 -34.86
CA LYS A 124 -13.67 -55.78 -34.01
C LYS A 124 -13.56 -55.00 -32.69
N GLY A 125 -13.94 -53.72 -32.68
CA GLY A 125 -13.95 -52.90 -31.47
C GLY A 125 -14.97 -53.38 -30.44
N GLU A 126 -16.16 -53.76 -30.90
CA GLU A 126 -17.20 -54.36 -30.03
C GLU A 126 -16.72 -55.70 -29.45
N GLN A 127 -16.14 -56.58 -30.27
CA GLN A 127 -15.54 -57.82 -29.80
C GLN A 127 -14.50 -57.55 -28.72
N ASN A 128 -13.53 -56.67 -28.99
CA ASN A 128 -12.46 -56.36 -28.04
C ASN A 128 -13.00 -55.79 -26.72
N HIS A 129 -14.07 -54.99 -26.78
CA HIS A 129 -14.73 -54.48 -25.59
C HIS A 129 -15.36 -55.59 -24.75
N LEU A 130 -16.13 -56.49 -25.37
CA LEU A 130 -16.78 -57.62 -24.69
C LEU A 130 -15.75 -58.52 -23.98
N LEU A 131 -14.64 -58.82 -24.66
CA LEU A 131 -13.56 -59.62 -24.07
C LEU A 131 -12.92 -58.92 -22.86
N LYS A 132 -12.74 -57.60 -22.94
CA LYS A 132 -12.21 -56.80 -21.82
C LYS A 132 -13.16 -56.82 -20.62
N VAL A 133 -14.47 -56.87 -20.83
CA VAL A 133 -15.47 -56.92 -19.76
C VAL A 133 -15.85 -58.34 -19.33
N GLY A 134 -14.97 -59.31 -19.61
CA GLY A 134 -15.04 -60.66 -19.05
C GLY A 134 -15.77 -61.70 -19.90
N TRP A 135 -16.17 -61.36 -21.14
CA TRP A 135 -16.70 -62.34 -22.07
C TRP A 135 -15.56 -63.20 -22.64
N ARG A 136 -15.86 -64.47 -22.94
CA ARG A 136 -14.90 -65.41 -23.51
C ARG A 136 -14.88 -65.29 -25.03
N ASN A 137 -13.67 -65.25 -25.60
CA ASN A 137 -13.48 -65.23 -27.04
C ASN A 137 -13.69 -66.63 -27.61
N GLU A 138 -14.63 -66.77 -28.53
CA GLU A 138 -14.89 -68.04 -29.22
C GLU A 138 -14.45 -68.01 -30.69
N GLY A 139 -13.74 -66.96 -31.11
CA GLY A 139 -13.17 -66.85 -32.45
C GLY A 139 -14.18 -66.36 -33.49
N ILE A 140 -13.98 -66.78 -34.74
CA ILE A 140 -14.86 -66.42 -35.87
C ILE A 140 -15.95 -67.48 -35.98
N ALA A 141 -17.21 -67.09 -35.86
CA ALA A 141 -18.33 -68.02 -35.96
C ALA A 141 -18.74 -68.34 -37.40
N TRP A 142 -18.70 -67.35 -38.30
CA TRP A 142 -18.90 -67.50 -39.74
C TRP A 142 -18.43 -66.25 -40.47
N TYR A 143 -18.64 -66.21 -41.79
CA TYR A 143 -18.26 -65.08 -42.64
C TYR A 143 -19.48 -64.54 -43.42
N GLY A 144 -19.61 -63.22 -43.51
CA GLY A 144 -20.51 -62.52 -44.43
C GLY A 144 -19.84 -62.20 -45.77
N SER A 145 -20.59 -61.62 -46.69
CA SER A 145 -20.17 -61.27 -48.06
C SER A 145 -20.17 -59.76 -48.32
N ASN A 146 -19.22 -59.27 -49.12
CA ASN A 146 -19.21 -57.89 -49.63
C ASN A 146 -20.36 -57.68 -50.64
N LYS A 147 -21.18 -56.63 -50.46
CA LYS A 147 -22.35 -56.34 -51.32
C LYS A 147 -21.93 -55.56 -52.59
N SER A 148 -21.98 -56.20 -53.76
CA SER A 148 -21.77 -55.56 -55.08
C SER A 148 -23.11 -55.30 -55.78
N THR A 149 -23.32 -54.11 -56.33
CA THR A 149 -24.62 -53.61 -56.81
C THR A 149 -24.71 -53.50 -58.34
N THR A 150 -25.28 -54.49 -59.05
CA THR A 150 -25.86 -54.28 -60.41
C THR A 150 -26.90 -55.36 -60.83
N PRO A 151 -28.14 -55.01 -61.30
CA PRO A 151 -29.13 -55.94 -61.90
C PRO A 151 -29.35 -55.80 -63.44
N PRO A 152 -29.90 -56.81 -64.15
CA PRO A 152 -30.11 -56.83 -65.62
C PRO A 152 -31.47 -56.28 -66.12
N ALA A 153 -31.58 -56.12 -67.45
CA ALA A 153 -32.28 -55.03 -68.14
C ALA A 153 -33.75 -55.26 -68.59
N VAL A 154 -34.52 -54.18 -68.42
CA VAL A 154 -35.79 -53.82 -69.11
C VAL A 154 -35.50 -52.47 -69.77
N THR A 155 -36.05 -52.13 -70.96
CA THR A 155 -35.79 -50.83 -71.60
C THR A 155 -36.45 -49.71 -70.80
N LYS A 156 -35.72 -49.26 -69.78
CA LYS A 156 -36.05 -48.17 -68.89
C LYS A 156 -35.26 -46.96 -69.34
N TYR A 157 -35.92 -45.81 -69.31
CA TYR A 157 -35.22 -44.55 -69.43
C TYR A 157 -35.04 -43.95 -68.04
N THR A 158 -33.95 -43.21 -67.90
CA THR A 158 -33.62 -42.54 -66.66
C THR A 158 -34.45 -41.26 -66.54
N VAL A 159 -35.23 -41.14 -65.48
CA VAL A 159 -35.80 -39.86 -65.03
C VAL A 159 -34.92 -39.33 -63.91
N THR A 160 -34.21 -38.25 -64.17
CA THR A 160 -33.40 -37.55 -63.16
C THR A 160 -34.26 -36.52 -62.45
N VAL A 161 -34.42 -36.62 -61.13
CA VAL A 161 -35.04 -35.57 -60.31
C VAL A 161 -33.94 -34.78 -59.62
N LYS A 162 -33.84 -33.49 -59.93
CA LYS A 162 -32.87 -32.57 -59.34
C LYS A 162 -33.57 -31.57 -58.43
N HIS A 163 -33.05 -31.40 -57.22
CA HIS A 163 -33.41 -30.34 -56.30
C HIS A 163 -32.26 -29.35 -56.25
N SER A 164 -32.43 -28.20 -56.89
CA SER A 164 -31.36 -27.22 -57.11
C SER A 164 -31.60 -25.98 -56.27
N GLY A 165 -30.65 -25.64 -55.40
CA GLY A 165 -30.62 -24.39 -54.66
C GLY A 165 -30.19 -23.23 -55.56
N SER A 166 -30.73 -22.04 -55.28
CA SER A 166 -30.38 -20.79 -55.97
C SER A 166 -28.94 -20.35 -55.76
N ASP A 167 -28.23 -20.95 -54.80
CA ASP A 167 -26.80 -20.77 -54.54
C ASP A 167 -25.92 -21.73 -55.37
N GLY A 168 -26.49 -22.42 -56.36
CA GLY A 168 -25.79 -23.38 -57.20
C GLY A 168 -25.60 -24.74 -56.55
N LYS A 169 -26.04 -24.94 -55.30
CA LYS A 169 -25.92 -26.21 -54.59
C LYS A 169 -26.94 -27.22 -55.10
N ASN A 170 -26.47 -28.43 -55.43
CA ASN A 170 -27.35 -29.58 -55.62
C ASN A 170 -27.79 -30.07 -54.22
N LEU A 171 -29.03 -29.77 -53.84
CA LEU A 171 -29.58 -30.11 -52.53
C LEU A 171 -29.84 -31.61 -52.43
N LYS A 172 -30.36 -32.18 -53.51
CA LYS A 172 -30.54 -33.62 -53.69
C LYS A 172 -30.78 -33.92 -55.16
N SER A 173 -30.10 -34.91 -55.69
CA SER A 173 -30.43 -35.47 -57.00
C SER A 173 -30.58 -36.96 -56.86
N TYR A 174 -31.62 -37.51 -57.46
CA TYR A 174 -31.78 -38.94 -57.58
C TYR A 174 -32.33 -39.26 -58.97
N THR A 175 -32.14 -40.50 -59.39
CA THR A 175 -32.67 -41.00 -60.65
C THR A 175 -33.67 -42.10 -60.37
N ALA A 176 -34.67 -42.23 -61.22
CA ALA A 176 -35.58 -43.36 -61.26
C ALA A 176 -35.50 -43.99 -62.64
N GLN A 177 -35.41 -45.33 -62.68
CA GLN A 177 -35.49 -46.08 -63.92
C GLN A 177 -36.95 -46.39 -64.19
N VAL A 178 -37.52 -45.77 -65.22
CA VAL A 178 -38.94 -45.89 -65.55
C VAL A 178 -39.07 -46.51 -66.93
N GLU A 179 -39.96 -47.48 -67.04
CA GLU A 179 -40.19 -48.22 -68.29
C GLU A 179 -40.73 -47.28 -69.38
N LYS A 180 -40.24 -47.50 -70.60
CA LYS A 180 -40.69 -46.75 -71.78
C LYS A 180 -42.23 -46.75 -71.87
N GLY A 181 -42.82 -45.56 -72.00
CA GLY A 181 -44.26 -45.35 -72.15
C GLY A 181 -45.03 -45.15 -70.84
N LYS A 182 -44.41 -45.32 -69.67
CA LYS A 182 -45.07 -45.06 -68.37
C LYS A 182 -44.91 -43.59 -67.94
N SER A 183 -45.91 -43.07 -67.22
CA SER A 183 -45.83 -41.76 -66.57
C SER A 183 -45.07 -41.85 -65.25
N TYR A 184 -44.31 -40.81 -64.93
CA TYR A 184 -43.56 -40.68 -63.68
C TYR A 184 -43.88 -39.34 -63.03
N THR A 185 -44.41 -39.37 -61.80
CA THR A 185 -44.68 -38.20 -60.99
C THR A 185 -43.63 -38.08 -59.89
N ALA A 186 -42.81 -37.03 -59.93
CA ALA A 186 -41.92 -36.67 -58.84
C ALA A 186 -42.60 -35.67 -57.91
N LYS A 187 -42.33 -35.76 -56.60
CA LYS A 187 -42.72 -34.76 -55.60
C LYS A 187 -41.48 -34.03 -55.11
N SER A 188 -41.63 -32.74 -54.81
CA SER A 188 -40.59 -31.94 -54.18
C SER A 188 -40.33 -32.41 -52.74
N GLU A 189 -39.10 -32.24 -52.26
CA GLU A 189 -38.75 -32.40 -50.84
C GLU A 189 -38.65 -31.05 -50.12
N SER A 190 -38.62 -31.08 -48.79
CA SER A 190 -38.37 -29.90 -47.96
C SER A 190 -36.92 -29.90 -47.48
N PHE A 191 -36.22 -28.77 -47.64
CA PHE A 191 -34.83 -28.60 -47.20
C PHE A 191 -34.75 -27.44 -46.20
N SER A 192 -34.15 -27.66 -45.04
CA SER A 192 -33.95 -26.60 -44.03
C SER A 192 -33.10 -25.47 -44.61
N GLY A 193 -33.56 -24.22 -44.46
CA GLY A 193 -32.89 -23.04 -45.01
C GLY A 193 -33.15 -22.77 -46.49
N TYR A 194 -34.09 -23.49 -47.13
CA TYR A 194 -34.45 -23.30 -48.53
C TYR A 194 -35.98 -23.31 -48.73
N THR A 195 -36.47 -22.48 -49.65
CA THR A 195 -37.90 -22.38 -50.01
C THR A 195 -38.13 -22.85 -51.45
N LEU A 196 -39.04 -23.82 -51.66
CA LEU A 196 -39.37 -24.33 -52.99
C LEU A 196 -39.98 -23.24 -53.88
N LYS A 197 -39.53 -23.19 -55.14
CA LYS A 197 -40.09 -22.34 -56.20
C LYS A 197 -40.91 -23.18 -57.17
N GLY A 198 -42.21 -22.95 -57.20
CA GLY A 198 -43.16 -23.62 -58.10
C GLY A 198 -43.90 -24.79 -57.43
N SER A 199 -44.49 -25.66 -58.25
CA SER A 199 -45.34 -26.76 -57.80
C SER A 199 -44.58 -27.82 -57.02
N ASN A 200 -45.23 -28.41 -56.02
CA ASN A 200 -44.68 -29.48 -55.17
C ASN A 200 -44.72 -30.87 -55.83
N SER A 201 -45.20 -30.97 -57.07
CA SER A 201 -45.12 -32.18 -57.89
C SER A 201 -45.03 -31.84 -59.37
N GLN A 202 -44.37 -32.72 -60.12
CA GLN A 202 -44.24 -32.63 -61.57
C GLN A 202 -44.36 -34.04 -62.17
N THR A 203 -45.15 -34.19 -63.23
CA THR A 203 -45.39 -35.48 -63.92
C THR A 203 -44.88 -35.42 -65.36
N VAL A 204 -44.16 -36.46 -65.78
CA VAL A 204 -43.67 -36.61 -67.17
C VAL A 204 -43.98 -37.99 -67.72
N THR A 205 -44.28 -38.10 -69.01
CA THR A 205 -44.36 -39.40 -69.72
C THR A 205 -42.97 -39.79 -70.23
N VAL A 206 -42.54 -41.01 -69.92
CA VAL A 206 -41.16 -41.46 -70.12
C VAL A 206 -40.99 -42.19 -71.45
N ASN A 207 -40.69 -41.42 -72.50
CA ASN A 207 -40.42 -41.93 -73.86
C ASN A 207 -38.92 -41.84 -74.25
N GLY A 208 -38.08 -41.40 -73.31
CA GLY A 208 -36.65 -41.16 -73.42
C GLY A 208 -36.12 -40.71 -72.04
N ASN A 209 -34.82 -40.49 -71.87
CA ASN A 209 -34.29 -39.94 -70.62
C ASN A 209 -34.89 -38.55 -70.37
N LYS A 210 -35.39 -38.30 -69.15
CA LYS A 210 -36.02 -37.03 -68.76
C LYS A 210 -35.34 -36.46 -67.52
N THR A 211 -35.42 -35.15 -67.35
CA THR A 211 -35.00 -34.49 -66.10
C THR A 211 -36.16 -33.65 -65.56
N ILE A 212 -36.55 -33.87 -64.31
CA ILE A 212 -37.44 -33.02 -63.53
C ILE A 212 -36.57 -32.19 -62.59
N THR A 213 -36.77 -30.88 -62.56
CA THR A 213 -36.02 -30.00 -61.65
C THR A 213 -36.98 -29.25 -60.74
N PHE A 214 -36.77 -29.37 -59.43
CA PHE A 214 -37.35 -28.52 -58.39
C PHE A 214 -36.31 -27.48 -58.00
N ASN A 215 -36.64 -26.21 -58.17
CA ASN A 215 -35.73 -25.11 -57.82
C ASN A 215 -36.08 -24.57 -56.44
N TYR A 216 -35.08 -24.21 -55.65
CA TYR A 216 -35.23 -23.69 -54.31
C TYR A 216 -34.48 -22.37 -54.13
N THR A 217 -35.06 -21.44 -53.40
CA THR A 217 -34.40 -20.18 -52.99
C THR A 217 -33.77 -20.37 -51.62
N LYS A 218 -32.49 -20.07 -51.46
CA LYS A 218 -31.82 -20.09 -50.14
C LYS A 218 -32.35 -18.96 -49.27
N ASN A 219 -32.78 -19.28 -48.06
CA ASN A 219 -33.28 -18.32 -47.09
C ASN A 219 -32.09 -17.51 -46.53
N ALA A 220 -32.25 -16.19 -46.42
CA ALA A 220 -31.23 -15.33 -45.83
C ALA A 220 -31.12 -15.59 -44.32
N THR A 221 -29.90 -15.75 -43.81
CA THR A 221 -29.63 -15.81 -42.37
C THR A 221 -29.89 -14.43 -41.76
N PRO A 222 -30.67 -14.30 -40.66
CA PRO A 222 -30.86 -13.01 -40.00
C PRO A 222 -29.51 -12.48 -39.48
N PRO A 223 -29.21 -11.19 -39.65
CA PRO A 223 -27.99 -10.61 -39.10
C PRO A 223 -28.02 -10.64 -37.57
N ALA A 224 -26.88 -10.93 -36.94
CA ALA A 224 -26.72 -10.87 -35.50
C ALA A 224 -26.99 -9.44 -35.00
N GLN A 225 -28.02 -9.27 -34.17
CA GLN A 225 -28.38 -7.95 -33.63
C GLN A 225 -27.29 -7.48 -32.66
N SER A 226 -26.70 -6.33 -32.96
CA SER A 226 -25.72 -5.66 -32.09
C SER A 226 -26.33 -4.38 -31.53
N PHE A 227 -25.95 -4.04 -30.30
CA PHE A 227 -26.43 -2.86 -29.59
C PHE A 227 -25.26 -1.94 -29.23
N THR A 228 -25.56 -0.65 -29.15
CA THR A 228 -24.58 0.36 -28.71
C THR A 228 -24.55 0.40 -27.19
N VAL A 229 -23.35 0.29 -26.63
CA VAL A 229 -23.06 0.60 -25.23
C VAL A 229 -22.43 1.99 -25.18
N THR A 230 -23.08 2.94 -24.51
CA THR A 230 -22.51 4.27 -24.26
C THR A 230 -21.93 4.29 -22.85
N ILE A 231 -20.65 4.60 -22.72
CA ILE A 231 -19.98 4.78 -21.44
C ILE A 231 -19.92 6.28 -21.20
N LYS A 232 -20.50 6.75 -20.08
CA LYS A 232 -20.48 8.15 -19.67
C LYS A 232 -19.67 8.31 -18.39
N HIS A 233 -18.78 9.29 -18.38
CA HIS A 233 -18.06 9.74 -17.20
C HIS A 233 -18.65 11.07 -16.78
N VAL A 234 -19.22 11.16 -15.58
CA VAL A 234 -20.03 12.29 -15.14
C VAL A 234 -19.45 12.91 -13.86
N ASN A 235 -19.38 14.23 -13.81
CA ASN A 235 -19.04 14.97 -12.61
C ASN A 235 -20.22 14.90 -11.65
N ARG A 236 -20.02 14.35 -10.45
CA ARG A 236 -21.08 14.18 -9.46
C ARG A 236 -21.52 15.52 -8.84
N GLN A 237 -20.63 16.52 -8.78
CA GLN A 237 -20.94 17.84 -8.23
C GLN A 237 -21.80 18.68 -9.19
N THR A 238 -21.53 18.66 -10.50
CA THR A 238 -22.23 19.51 -11.48
C THR A 238 -23.25 18.76 -12.34
N GLY A 239 -23.12 17.43 -12.45
CA GLY A 239 -23.92 16.60 -13.36
C GLY A 239 -23.40 16.58 -14.80
N ASP A 240 -22.33 17.31 -15.09
CA ASP A 240 -21.79 17.42 -16.45
C ASP A 240 -21.10 16.14 -16.91
N THR A 241 -21.21 15.84 -18.21
CA THR A 241 -20.44 14.75 -18.81
C THR A 241 -19.00 15.20 -19.03
N ILE A 242 -18.07 14.57 -18.31
CA ILE A 242 -16.61 14.79 -18.39
C ILE A 242 -16.05 14.17 -19.67
N ASP A 243 -16.48 12.94 -19.97
CA ASP A 243 -16.07 12.20 -21.15
C ASP A 243 -17.14 11.17 -21.53
N SER A 244 -17.19 10.77 -22.80
CA SER A 244 -18.03 9.67 -23.24
C SER A 244 -17.43 8.93 -24.42
N ASN A 245 -17.56 7.61 -24.38
CA ASN A 245 -17.18 6.73 -25.47
C ASN A 245 -18.27 5.71 -25.77
N LYS A 246 -18.23 5.12 -26.95
CA LYS A 246 -19.21 4.14 -27.42
C LYS A 246 -18.52 2.85 -27.81
N ALA A 247 -19.18 1.73 -27.53
CA ALA A 247 -18.80 0.41 -27.99
C ALA A 247 -20.00 -0.28 -28.66
N THR A 248 -19.74 -1.20 -29.59
CA THR A 248 -20.77 -2.03 -30.20
C THR A 248 -20.61 -3.46 -29.69
N VAL A 249 -21.69 -4.03 -29.14
CA VAL A 249 -21.67 -5.35 -28.48
C VAL A 249 -22.83 -6.19 -28.99
N LYS A 250 -22.63 -7.49 -29.21
CA LYS A 250 -23.70 -8.37 -29.69
C LYS A 250 -24.72 -8.62 -28.58
N SER A 251 -25.99 -8.77 -28.98
CA SER A 251 -27.06 -9.16 -28.06
C SER A 251 -26.74 -10.47 -27.33
N GLY A 252 -26.86 -10.46 -26.01
CA GLY A 252 -26.61 -11.60 -25.12
C GLY A 252 -25.22 -11.66 -24.49
N GLU A 253 -24.25 -10.87 -24.97
CA GLU A 253 -22.88 -10.83 -24.43
C GLU A 253 -22.77 -9.94 -23.18
N ASN A 254 -21.80 -10.25 -22.31
CA ASN A 254 -21.41 -9.37 -21.20
C ASN A 254 -20.40 -8.34 -21.70
N TYR A 255 -20.60 -7.07 -21.32
CA TYR A 255 -19.65 -5.99 -21.55
C TYR A 255 -19.16 -5.44 -20.22
N THR A 256 -17.85 -5.35 -20.05
CA THR A 256 -17.21 -4.75 -18.88
C THR A 256 -16.63 -3.40 -19.27
N ALA A 257 -17.28 -2.33 -18.84
CA ALA A 257 -16.74 -0.98 -18.97
C ALA A 257 -15.75 -0.72 -17.83
N GLN A 258 -14.71 0.06 -18.13
CA GLN A 258 -13.74 0.53 -17.14
C GLN A 258 -13.95 2.02 -16.93
N ALA A 259 -13.79 2.46 -15.69
CA ALA A 259 -13.66 3.87 -15.37
C ALA A 259 -12.39 4.39 -16.04
N LYS A 260 -12.48 5.56 -16.69
CA LYS A 260 -11.32 6.27 -17.19
C LYS A 260 -10.49 6.76 -16.00
N ALA A 261 -9.18 6.55 -16.06
CA ALA A 261 -8.25 7.14 -15.10
C ALA A 261 -7.92 8.57 -15.54
N PHE A 262 -8.28 9.55 -14.72
CA PHE A 262 -7.81 10.92 -14.86
C PHE A 262 -6.60 11.09 -13.94
N LYS A 263 -5.39 10.93 -14.48
CA LYS A 263 -4.13 11.07 -13.71
C LYS A 263 -3.51 12.45 -13.92
N TYR A 264 -2.79 12.91 -12.90
CA TYR A 264 -1.91 14.08 -12.99
C TYR A 264 -0.64 13.72 -13.77
N ASN A 265 -0.23 14.58 -14.70
CA ASN A 265 1.06 14.47 -15.38
C ASN A 265 2.01 15.50 -14.75
N ASP A 266 3.06 15.02 -14.06
CA ASP A 266 3.98 15.88 -13.29
C ASP A 266 4.93 16.70 -14.20
N ASP A 267 5.11 16.27 -15.45
CA ASP A 267 6.24 16.70 -16.29
C ASP A 267 5.89 17.60 -17.49
N THR A 268 4.64 18.01 -17.71
CA THR A 268 4.29 18.76 -18.93
C THR A 268 3.37 19.95 -18.68
N VAL A 269 3.93 21.16 -18.87
CA VAL A 269 3.17 22.38 -19.14
C VAL A 269 2.61 22.26 -20.56
N THR A 270 1.53 21.51 -20.75
CA THR A 270 0.72 21.59 -21.97
C THR A 270 -0.60 22.30 -21.65
N THR A 271 -1.02 23.16 -22.56
CA THR A 271 -2.14 24.09 -22.47
C THR A 271 -3.53 23.42 -22.52
N GLU A 272 -3.61 22.11 -22.28
CA GLU A 272 -4.88 21.41 -22.09
C GLU A 272 -4.97 21.01 -20.62
N LEU A 273 -5.76 21.77 -19.87
CA LEU A 273 -5.99 21.57 -18.45
C LEU A 273 -6.56 20.16 -18.19
N GLN A 274 -5.71 19.21 -17.80
CA GLN A 274 -6.14 17.90 -17.31
C GLN A 274 -6.55 18.03 -15.83
N PHE A 275 -7.86 18.02 -15.56
CA PHE A 275 -8.45 18.13 -14.22
C PHE A 275 -9.08 16.78 -13.75
N PRO A 276 -9.46 16.61 -12.47
CA PRO A 276 -8.68 15.93 -11.44
C PRO A 276 -9.60 14.92 -10.75
N TYR A 277 -10.27 14.09 -11.54
CA TYR A 277 -11.48 13.42 -11.09
C TYR A 277 -11.15 12.06 -10.48
N GLN A 278 -11.62 11.81 -9.25
CA GLN A 278 -11.54 10.47 -8.64
C GLN A 278 -12.86 9.74 -8.85
N VAL A 279 -12.81 8.51 -9.37
CA VAL A 279 -14.01 7.69 -9.54
C VAL A 279 -14.66 7.43 -8.18
N ASN A 280 -15.95 7.70 -8.10
CA ASN A 280 -16.77 7.38 -6.94
C ASN A 280 -17.35 5.97 -7.14
N GLY A 281 -16.87 5.02 -6.34
CA GLY A 281 -17.27 3.62 -6.41
C GLY A 281 -16.33 2.75 -7.25
N SER A 282 -16.89 1.73 -7.91
CA SER A 282 -16.09 0.73 -8.63
C SER A 282 -15.43 1.29 -9.89
N ALA A 283 -14.15 0.97 -10.09
CA ALA A 283 -13.41 1.28 -11.30
C ALA A 283 -13.83 0.43 -12.52
N SER A 284 -14.72 -0.56 -12.34
CA SER A 284 -15.27 -1.36 -13.43
C SER A 284 -16.75 -1.70 -13.21
N GLN A 285 -17.50 -1.83 -14.30
CA GLN A 285 -18.91 -2.23 -14.29
C GLN A 285 -19.18 -3.21 -15.43
N THR A 286 -19.72 -4.38 -15.11
CA THR A 286 -20.11 -5.41 -16.08
C THR A 286 -21.62 -5.48 -16.23
N LYS A 287 -22.13 -5.46 -17.47
CA LYS A 287 -23.55 -5.65 -17.78
C LYS A 287 -23.74 -6.60 -18.96
N LYS A 288 -24.79 -7.43 -18.90
CA LYS A 288 -25.27 -8.22 -20.04
C LYS A 288 -26.04 -7.32 -21.00
N ILE A 289 -25.71 -7.34 -22.28
CA ILE A 289 -26.27 -6.41 -23.28
C ILE A 289 -27.41 -7.09 -24.03
N THR A 290 -28.64 -6.66 -23.78
CA THR A 290 -29.85 -7.11 -24.49
C THR A 290 -30.54 -5.98 -25.26
N GLY A 291 -29.98 -4.77 -25.20
CA GLY A 291 -30.46 -3.55 -25.84
C GLY A 291 -29.41 -2.44 -25.76
N ASN A 292 -29.67 -1.28 -26.41
CA ASN A 292 -28.82 -0.10 -26.26
C ASN A 292 -28.72 0.27 -24.77
N THR A 293 -27.50 0.34 -24.25
CA THR A 293 -27.25 0.44 -22.80
C THR A 293 -26.35 1.64 -22.51
N THR A 294 -26.63 2.39 -21.44
CA THR A 294 -25.68 3.39 -20.91
C THR A 294 -25.07 2.88 -19.60
N ILE A 295 -23.75 2.97 -19.48
CA ILE A 295 -23.00 2.71 -18.25
C ILE A 295 -22.39 4.04 -17.81
N THR A 296 -22.73 4.46 -16.59
CA THR A 296 -22.28 5.75 -16.05
C THR A 296 -21.28 5.52 -14.91
N PHE A 297 -20.12 6.16 -14.99
CA PHE A 297 -19.18 6.31 -13.90
C PHE A 297 -19.27 7.73 -13.35
N ASN A 298 -19.52 7.86 -12.06
CA ASN A 298 -19.56 9.15 -11.38
C ASN A 298 -18.18 9.46 -10.81
N TYR A 299 -17.79 10.73 -10.87
CA TYR A 299 -16.51 11.18 -10.36
C TYR A 299 -16.68 12.38 -9.43
N ASP A 300 -15.86 12.40 -8.39
CA ASP A 300 -15.71 13.55 -7.51
C ASP A 300 -14.51 14.39 -7.97
N GLN A 301 -14.67 15.71 -7.98
CA GLN A 301 -13.57 16.64 -8.16
C GLN A 301 -12.50 16.43 -7.08
N VAL A 302 -11.23 16.63 -7.43
CA VAL A 302 -10.12 16.65 -6.48
C VAL A 302 -9.47 18.03 -6.46
N HIS A 303 -9.33 18.58 -5.27
CA HIS A 303 -8.80 19.92 -5.03
C HIS A 303 -7.36 19.85 -4.57
N GLN A 304 -6.59 20.89 -4.91
CA GLN A 304 -5.18 21.00 -4.54
C GLN A 304 -5.03 21.89 -3.32
N VAL A 305 -4.40 21.36 -2.28
CA VAL A 305 -3.96 22.14 -1.13
C VAL A 305 -2.48 22.41 -1.29
N TYR A 306 -2.12 23.67 -1.53
CA TYR A 306 -0.74 24.11 -1.68
C TYR A 306 -0.15 24.47 -0.32
N ILE A 307 0.93 23.79 0.04
CA ILE A 307 1.64 24.01 1.30
C ILE A 307 2.83 24.92 1.05
N TYR A 308 2.87 26.06 1.73
CA TYR A 308 3.96 27.02 1.68
C TYR A 308 4.66 27.08 3.03
N ALA A 309 5.98 27.22 2.98
CA ALA A 309 6.78 27.50 4.14
C ALA A 309 7.71 28.68 3.86
N SER A 310 7.68 29.67 4.73
CA SER A 310 8.49 30.89 4.64
C SER A 310 9.23 31.16 5.93
N ASN A 311 10.36 31.86 5.84
CA ASN A 311 10.97 32.47 7.02
C ASN A 311 10.38 33.85 7.32
N LYS A 312 10.81 34.46 8.44
CA LYS A 312 10.44 35.81 8.88
C LYS A 312 10.63 36.92 7.82
N ASN A 313 11.53 36.72 6.85
CA ASN A 313 11.76 37.68 5.75
C ASN A 313 10.91 37.36 4.50
N SER A 314 9.87 36.54 4.66
CA SER A 314 9.00 36.06 3.57
C SER A 314 9.75 35.31 2.47
N VAL A 315 10.95 34.80 2.76
CA VAL A 315 11.70 33.97 1.81
C VAL A 315 11.14 32.56 1.87
N SER A 316 10.71 32.05 0.72
CA SER A 316 10.24 30.66 0.61
C SER A 316 11.37 29.69 0.93
N LEU A 317 11.12 28.80 1.90
CA LEU A 317 12.04 27.75 2.35
C LEU A 317 11.85 26.44 1.59
N ILE A 318 10.73 26.30 0.89
CA ILE A 318 10.41 25.17 0.00
C ILE A 318 10.39 25.75 -1.41
N ASN A 319 11.54 26.20 -1.89
CA ASN A 319 11.67 26.81 -3.22
C ASN A 319 12.53 25.95 -4.16
N ASN A 320 12.37 24.63 -4.07
CA ASN A 320 12.70 23.79 -5.20
C ASN A 320 11.55 23.91 -6.20
N LYS A 321 11.81 24.47 -7.38
CA LYS A 321 10.87 24.52 -8.52
C LYS A 321 10.23 23.15 -8.86
N ASN A 322 10.78 22.06 -8.32
CA ASN A 322 10.35 20.67 -8.53
C ASN A 322 9.71 20.00 -7.30
N GLN A 323 9.45 20.72 -6.19
CA GLN A 323 8.76 20.21 -5.00
C GLN A 323 7.75 21.23 -4.47
N ARG A 324 6.71 21.52 -5.25
CA ARG A 324 5.48 22.07 -4.66
C ARG A 324 4.87 20.95 -3.81
N ASN A 325 4.87 21.10 -2.49
CA ASN A 325 4.15 20.17 -1.62
C ASN A 325 2.65 20.42 -1.80
N VAL A 326 2.06 19.68 -2.73
CA VAL A 326 0.63 19.71 -3.03
C VAL A 326 -0.02 18.46 -2.45
N VAL A 327 -1.09 18.66 -1.69
CA VAL A 327 -1.93 17.56 -1.20
C VAL A 327 -3.24 17.58 -1.98
N ASN A 328 -3.54 16.46 -2.61
CA ASN A 328 -4.80 16.25 -3.33
C ASN A 328 -5.89 15.81 -2.33
N VAL A 329 -7.04 16.48 -2.34
CA VAL A 329 -8.17 16.23 -1.44
C VAL A 329 -9.45 16.10 -2.26
N VAL A 330 -10.19 15.01 -2.11
CA VAL A 330 -11.46 14.82 -2.84
C VAL A 330 -12.50 15.81 -2.32
N HIS A 331 -13.32 16.35 -3.21
CA HIS A 331 -14.39 17.28 -2.91
C HIS A 331 -15.25 16.78 -1.73
N GLY A 332 -15.36 17.62 -0.70
CA GLY A 332 -16.11 17.37 0.53
C GLY A 332 -15.35 16.58 1.60
N GLN A 333 -14.12 16.12 1.34
CA GLN A 333 -13.29 15.47 2.37
C GLN A 333 -12.63 16.50 3.29
N SER A 334 -12.42 16.12 4.54
CA SER A 334 -11.55 16.84 5.46
C SER A 334 -10.12 16.29 5.39
N LYS A 335 -9.12 17.16 5.58
CA LYS A 335 -7.71 16.79 5.55
C LYS A 335 -6.90 17.60 6.58
N THR A 336 -6.09 16.90 7.36
CA THR A 336 -5.07 17.53 8.21
C THR A 336 -3.77 17.71 7.45
N ILE A 337 -3.25 18.92 7.45
CA ILE A 337 -1.99 19.31 6.82
C ILE A 337 -0.99 19.60 7.93
N SER A 338 0.11 18.84 7.98
CA SER A 338 1.17 19.06 8.96
C SER A 338 2.24 20.00 8.41
N ALA A 339 2.81 20.82 9.29
CA ALA A 339 3.96 21.66 8.99
C ALA A 339 5.14 20.77 8.54
N PRO A 340 5.77 21.05 7.38
CA PRO A 340 6.92 20.29 6.91
C PRO A 340 8.14 20.47 7.84
N ALA A 341 8.97 19.44 7.95
CA ALA A 341 10.26 19.57 8.63
C ALA A 341 11.26 20.26 7.70
N ILE A 342 11.89 21.33 8.16
CA ILE A 342 12.84 22.13 7.35
C ILE A 342 14.18 22.20 8.09
N SER A 343 15.24 21.70 7.46
CA SER A 343 16.57 21.68 8.07
C SER A 343 17.06 23.10 8.42
N GLY A 344 17.51 23.28 9.66
CA GLY A 344 17.99 24.58 10.16
C GLY A 344 16.90 25.58 10.55
N TYR A 345 15.62 25.20 10.48
CA TYR A 345 14.49 26.03 10.84
C TYR A 345 13.54 25.31 11.80
N VAL A 346 12.87 26.08 12.65
CA VAL A 346 11.77 25.61 13.49
C VAL A 346 10.50 26.39 13.14
N LEU A 347 9.34 25.79 13.34
CA LEU A 347 8.07 26.50 13.19
C LEU A 347 8.06 27.67 14.17
N ASP A 348 7.75 28.88 13.68
CA ASP A 348 7.70 30.06 14.52
C ASP A 348 6.36 30.10 15.25
N PRO A 349 6.29 29.79 16.57
CA PRO A 349 5.03 29.75 17.30
C PRO A 349 4.35 31.12 17.39
N ARG A 350 5.08 32.22 17.12
CA ARG A 350 4.55 33.59 17.14
C ARG A 350 3.64 33.86 15.94
N GLU A 351 3.92 33.22 14.80
CA GLU A 351 3.17 33.38 13.55
C GLU A 351 2.42 32.11 13.13
N SER A 352 2.86 30.95 13.60
CA SER A 352 2.31 29.63 13.29
C SER A 352 2.29 28.78 14.57
N PRO A 353 1.33 29.03 15.48
CA PRO A 353 1.28 28.39 16.80
C PRO A 353 0.95 26.90 16.75
N GLN A 354 0.40 26.41 15.63
CA GLN A 354 0.00 25.01 15.46
C GLN A 354 0.87 24.32 14.43
N GLY A 355 1.40 23.15 14.78
CA GLY A 355 2.17 22.29 13.86
C GLY A 355 1.34 21.60 12.79
N SER A 356 0.02 21.80 12.77
CA SER A 356 -0.88 21.30 11.74
C SER A 356 -2.13 22.15 11.62
N ILE A 357 -2.74 22.12 10.44
CA ILE A 357 -3.98 22.82 10.10
C ILE A 357 -4.99 21.78 9.59
N VAL A 358 -6.18 21.78 10.18
CA VAL A 358 -7.28 20.89 9.77
C VAL A 358 -8.18 21.64 8.79
N LEU A 359 -8.22 21.16 7.55
CA LEU A 359 -9.16 21.62 6.53
C LEU A 359 -10.41 20.77 6.59
N ASN A 360 -11.55 21.36 6.89
CA ASN A 360 -12.82 20.66 6.96
C ASN A 360 -13.62 20.86 5.68
N ASN A 361 -14.16 19.77 5.12
CA ASN A 361 -15.06 19.80 3.96
C ASN A 361 -14.48 20.62 2.78
N VAL A 362 -13.36 20.17 2.20
CA VAL A 362 -12.66 20.90 1.13
C VAL A 362 -13.49 20.90 -0.15
N THR A 363 -13.96 22.06 -0.60
CA THR A 363 -14.76 22.22 -1.82
C THR A 363 -14.00 22.87 -2.98
N ASP A 364 -12.82 23.42 -2.73
CA ASP A 364 -12.00 24.18 -3.68
C ASP A 364 -10.52 24.02 -3.35
N SER A 365 -9.64 24.34 -4.30
CA SER A 365 -8.19 24.40 -4.06
C SER A 365 -7.84 25.52 -3.08
N GLN A 366 -6.91 25.26 -2.16
CA GLN A 366 -6.60 26.14 -1.03
C GLN A 366 -5.10 26.30 -0.82
N ARG A 367 -4.71 27.35 -0.11
CA ARG A 367 -3.34 27.62 0.31
C ARG A 367 -3.24 27.47 1.83
N VAL A 368 -2.17 26.81 2.29
CA VAL A 368 -1.81 26.67 3.69
C VAL A 368 -0.39 27.17 3.90
N ASP A 369 -0.21 28.13 4.79
CA ASP A 369 1.06 28.76 5.09
C ASP A 369 1.57 28.36 6.48
N PHE A 370 2.87 28.03 6.55
CA PHE A 370 3.59 27.82 7.79
C PHE A 370 4.79 28.76 7.85
N ASN A 371 4.91 29.54 8.91
CA ASN A 371 6.03 30.45 9.13
C ASN A 371 7.07 29.83 10.04
N TYR A 372 8.32 30.04 9.68
CA TYR A 372 9.48 29.45 10.34
C TYR A 372 10.47 30.53 10.74
N CYS A 373 11.26 30.24 11.77
CA CYS A 373 12.40 31.05 12.17
C CYS A 373 13.57 30.14 12.51
N ARG A 374 14.76 30.72 12.65
CA ARG A 374 15.91 30.00 13.20
C ARG A 374 15.80 29.95 14.72
N GLN A 375 16.45 28.95 15.30
CA GLN A 375 16.64 28.85 16.73
C GLN A 375 18.14 28.88 17.02
N PHE A 376 18.55 29.70 17.98
CA PHE A 376 19.94 29.89 18.37
C PHE A 376 20.13 29.53 19.84
N LYS A 377 21.33 29.08 20.18
CA LYS A 377 21.73 28.74 21.54
C LYS A 377 22.45 29.91 22.18
N VAL A 378 21.99 30.34 23.35
CA VAL A 378 22.74 31.20 24.25
C VAL A 378 23.37 30.34 25.33
N THR A 379 24.70 30.32 25.40
CA THR A 379 25.44 29.63 26.46
C THR A 379 25.75 30.60 27.59
N ILE A 380 25.43 30.23 28.82
CA ILE A 380 25.73 31.03 30.02
C ILE A 380 26.86 30.34 30.77
N ASN A 381 28.03 30.97 30.80
CA ASN A 381 29.22 30.45 31.46
C ASN A 381 29.52 31.24 32.73
N HIS A 382 29.77 30.54 33.83
CA HIS A 382 30.31 31.09 35.06
C HIS A 382 31.74 30.56 35.19
N VAL A 383 32.72 31.46 35.13
CA VAL A 383 34.15 31.10 35.07
C VAL A 383 34.92 31.68 36.24
N ASN A 384 35.98 30.97 36.64
CA ASN A 384 36.94 31.50 37.59
C ASN A 384 37.75 32.62 36.92
N ALA A 385 37.83 33.79 37.56
CA ALA A 385 38.47 34.98 37.01
C ALA A 385 39.99 34.81 36.83
N ASP A 386 40.63 33.97 37.64
CA ASP A 386 42.08 33.75 37.61
C ASP A 386 42.48 32.68 36.60
N THR A 387 41.70 31.60 36.50
CA THR A 387 42.06 30.42 35.68
C THR A 387 41.28 30.31 34.37
N ASN A 388 40.21 31.12 34.20
CA ASN A 388 39.20 30.97 33.15
C ASN A 388 38.51 29.59 33.12
N GLN A 389 38.66 28.77 34.16
CA GLN A 389 37.99 27.48 34.25
C GLN A 389 36.48 27.68 34.40
N VAL A 390 35.69 26.92 33.64
CA VAL A 390 34.22 26.88 33.78
C VAL A 390 33.85 26.22 35.10
N ILE A 391 33.22 26.98 35.99
CA ILE A 391 32.71 26.53 37.29
C ILE A 391 31.29 25.98 37.13
N SER A 392 30.49 26.64 36.29
CA SER A 392 29.11 26.24 35.98
C SER A 392 28.75 26.73 34.59
N SER A 393 28.00 25.96 33.82
CA SER A 393 27.42 26.43 32.56
C SER A 393 25.97 26.00 32.42
N GLY A 394 25.19 26.83 31.75
CA GLY A 394 23.85 26.51 31.28
C GLY A 394 23.66 26.96 29.83
N SER A 395 22.48 26.70 29.28
CA SER A 395 22.14 27.26 27.98
C SER A 395 20.64 27.40 27.78
N GLU A 396 20.25 28.42 27.04
CA GLU A 396 18.88 28.64 26.58
C GLU A 396 18.80 28.56 25.07
N LYS A 397 17.63 28.13 24.57
CA LYS A 397 17.32 28.14 23.14
C LYS A 397 16.32 29.25 22.86
N LEU A 398 16.70 30.17 21.98
CA LEU A 398 15.90 31.34 21.64
C LEU A 398 15.57 31.35 20.16
N LEU A 399 14.39 31.86 19.83
CA LEU A 399 14.01 32.12 18.45
C LEU A 399 14.75 33.35 17.93
N GLU A 400 15.03 33.35 16.63
CA GLU A 400 15.64 34.48 15.94
C GLU A 400 14.89 35.79 16.22
N GLY A 401 15.67 36.80 16.62
CA GLY A 401 15.23 38.13 16.99
C GLY A 401 14.75 38.30 18.44
N GLU A 402 14.77 37.26 19.26
CA GLU A 402 14.47 37.39 20.70
C GLU A 402 15.59 38.10 21.46
N ASN A 403 15.21 38.71 22.59
CA ASN A 403 16.11 39.28 23.57
C ASN A 403 16.17 38.35 24.78
N TYR A 404 17.32 38.27 25.44
CA TYR A 404 17.48 37.45 26.64
C TYR A 404 18.46 38.08 27.61
N THR A 405 18.11 38.04 28.89
CA THR A 405 18.93 38.52 30.00
C THR A 405 19.25 37.35 30.92
N ALA A 406 20.53 37.05 31.07
CA ALA A 406 21.03 36.15 32.08
C ALA A 406 21.42 36.94 33.33
N TYR A 407 21.21 36.33 34.50
CA TYR A 407 21.62 36.88 35.78
C TYR A 407 22.79 36.09 36.35
N TRP A 408 23.59 36.75 37.18
CA TRP A 408 24.65 36.11 37.93
C TRP A 408 24.12 34.99 38.84
N LYS A 409 24.97 33.99 39.12
CA LYS A 409 24.61 32.85 39.95
C LYS A 409 24.97 33.07 41.42
N LYS A 410 23.96 33.40 42.22
CA LYS A 410 24.09 33.67 43.67
C LYS A 410 24.63 32.49 44.48
N ASP A 411 24.24 31.25 44.16
CA ASP A 411 24.61 30.09 44.98
C ASP A 411 26.12 29.77 44.94
N LEU A 412 26.87 30.38 44.01
CA LEU A 412 28.33 30.29 43.96
C LEU A 412 29.01 30.98 45.16
N THR A 413 28.34 31.92 45.83
CA THR A 413 28.89 32.58 47.02
C THR A 413 29.07 31.62 48.19
N ASN A 414 28.27 30.53 48.26
CA ASN A 414 28.44 29.46 49.25
C ASN A 414 29.77 28.70 49.10
N GLN A 415 30.43 28.87 47.94
CA GLN A 415 31.72 28.28 47.61
C GLN A 415 32.82 29.35 47.50
N ASN A 416 32.61 30.54 48.08
CA ASN A 416 33.52 31.69 48.06
C ASN A 416 33.78 32.27 46.65
N TYR A 417 32.88 32.07 45.70
CA TYR A 417 32.95 32.70 44.38
C TYR A 417 32.11 33.98 44.35
N PHE A 418 32.78 35.12 44.22
CA PHE A 418 32.16 36.45 44.20
C PHE A 418 32.25 37.08 42.82
N LEU A 419 31.21 37.80 42.39
CA LEU A 419 31.07 38.31 41.03
C LEU A 419 32.05 39.46 40.76
N CYS A 420 32.75 39.39 39.61
CA CYS A 420 33.56 40.48 39.08
C CYS A 420 32.70 41.43 38.23
N GLY A 421 32.94 42.74 38.32
CA GLY A 421 32.08 43.79 37.75
C GLY A 421 32.32 44.13 36.28
N GLU A 422 33.37 43.59 35.66
CA GLU A 422 33.78 43.94 34.29
C GLU A 422 32.62 43.84 33.27
N ASN A 423 32.17 45.00 32.76
CA ASN A 423 31.08 45.12 31.80
C ASN A 423 29.75 44.49 32.26
N ILE A 424 29.45 44.51 33.56
CA ILE A 424 28.17 44.08 34.13
C ILE A 424 27.35 45.30 34.55
N GLN A 425 26.09 45.34 34.13
CA GLN A 425 25.09 46.27 34.65
C GLN A 425 24.14 45.47 35.54
N THR A 426 24.05 45.86 36.82
CA THR A 426 23.09 45.30 37.80
C THR A 426 23.08 43.76 37.84
N GLY A 427 24.25 43.13 37.95
CA GLY A 427 24.38 41.67 38.08
C GLY A 427 23.92 40.86 36.85
N SER A 428 23.70 41.49 35.71
CA SER A 428 23.09 40.87 34.54
C SER A 428 23.92 41.07 33.26
N ARG A 429 23.69 40.18 32.30
CA ARG A 429 24.19 40.29 30.92
C ARG A 429 23.06 39.98 29.96
N SER A 430 22.97 40.73 28.88
CA SER A 430 21.90 40.57 27.90
C SER A 430 22.44 40.39 26.49
N VAL A 431 21.70 39.62 25.70
CA VAL A 431 21.79 39.58 24.25
C VAL A 431 20.47 40.12 23.69
N ASN A 432 20.55 41.02 22.72
CA ASN A 432 19.40 41.58 22.04
C ASN A 432 19.37 41.13 20.59
N ASN A 433 18.17 40.88 20.06
CA ASN A 433 17.93 40.52 18.67
C ASN A 433 18.83 39.37 18.19
N ILE A 434 18.70 38.20 18.83
CA ILE A 434 19.58 37.06 18.56
C ILE A 434 19.52 36.62 17.09
N SER A 435 20.69 36.45 16.47
CA SER A 435 20.83 36.09 15.05
C SER A 435 21.90 35.02 14.80
N LYS A 436 22.55 34.55 15.86
CA LYS A 436 23.57 33.50 15.89
C LYS A 436 23.66 32.94 17.30
N ASP A 437 24.37 31.82 17.46
CA ASP A 437 24.72 31.32 18.78
C ASP A 437 25.62 32.34 19.51
N GLU A 438 25.34 32.55 20.79
CA GLU A 438 26.00 33.57 21.61
C GLU A 438 26.45 32.98 22.95
N THR A 439 27.42 33.61 23.59
CA THR A 439 27.92 33.21 24.91
C THR A 439 27.99 34.40 25.86
N LEU A 440 27.30 34.29 27.00
CA LEU A 440 27.33 35.25 28.10
C LEU A 440 28.21 34.68 29.21
N THR A 441 29.32 35.36 29.54
CA THR A 441 30.30 34.89 30.52
C THR A 441 30.33 35.78 31.77
N PHE A 442 30.05 35.20 32.93
CA PHE A 442 30.21 35.81 34.23
C PHE A 442 31.53 35.34 34.86
N LYS A 443 32.36 36.28 35.29
CA LYS A 443 33.64 35.99 35.95
C LYS A 443 33.48 36.07 37.47
N TYR A 444 34.10 35.15 38.18
CA TYR A 444 34.05 35.08 39.65
C TYR A 444 35.44 34.95 40.24
N LYS A 445 35.72 35.73 41.28
CA LYS A 445 36.92 35.55 42.10
C LYS A 445 36.64 34.51 43.18
N ASN A 446 37.51 33.51 43.31
CA ASN A 446 37.48 32.60 44.45
C ASN A 446 38.32 33.18 45.59
N ILE A 447 37.69 33.69 46.62
CA ILE A 447 38.36 34.29 47.79
C ILE A 447 37.41 34.27 48.97
N SER A 448 37.85 33.90 50.17
CA SER A 448 36.97 34.06 51.35
C SER A 448 36.86 35.54 51.74
N LEU A 449 35.73 35.94 52.33
CA LEU A 449 35.55 37.33 52.77
C LEU A 449 36.56 37.75 53.84
N ASP A 450 37.03 36.83 54.68
CA ASP A 450 38.08 37.08 55.66
C ASP A 450 39.44 37.33 55.01
N GLN A 451 39.76 36.57 53.95
CA GLN A 451 40.97 36.79 53.14
C GLN A 451 40.91 38.16 52.44
N LEU A 452 39.74 38.52 51.89
CA LEU A 452 39.52 39.82 51.27
C LEU A 452 39.68 40.96 52.29
N ASN A 453 39.10 40.82 53.49
CA ASN A 453 39.24 41.79 54.58
C ASN A 453 40.70 41.98 54.99
N THR A 454 41.45 40.88 55.11
CA THR A 454 42.89 40.93 55.43
C THR A 454 43.64 41.71 54.34
N GLN A 455 43.43 41.35 53.07
CA GLN A 455 44.08 42.02 51.93
C GLN A 455 43.79 43.52 51.89
N VAL A 456 42.53 43.92 52.01
CA VAL A 456 42.13 45.34 51.95
C VAL A 456 42.73 46.10 53.12
N ALA A 457 42.67 45.57 54.34
CA ALA A 457 43.18 46.25 55.51
C ALA A 457 44.71 46.40 55.54
N ASP A 458 45.45 45.42 55.00
CA ASP A 458 46.90 45.52 54.84
C ASP A 458 47.26 46.63 53.83
N GLN A 459 46.47 46.75 52.75
CA GLN A 459 46.58 47.86 51.80
C GLN A 459 46.26 49.21 52.47
N GLU A 460 45.18 49.29 53.24
CA GLU A 460 44.78 50.50 53.98
C GLU A 460 45.89 50.96 54.95
N LEU A 461 46.50 50.04 55.69
CA LEU A 461 47.62 50.35 56.58
C LEU A 461 48.84 50.88 55.82
N SER A 462 49.16 50.27 54.68
CA SER A 462 50.25 50.72 53.82
C SER A 462 50.00 52.14 53.29
N ILE A 463 48.80 52.41 52.77
CA ILE A 463 48.41 53.73 52.25
C ILE A 463 48.37 54.77 53.38
N LEU A 464 47.86 54.40 54.57
CA LEU A 464 47.86 55.27 55.74
C LEU A 464 49.29 55.67 56.11
N ASN A 465 50.21 54.72 56.21
CA ASN A 465 51.59 55.00 56.60
C ASN A 465 52.33 55.85 55.56
N GLN A 466 52.08 55.62 54.27
CA GLN A 466 52.59 56.50 53.21
C GLN A 466 52.06 57.93 53.40
N TYR A 467 50.76 58.08 53.68
CA TYR A 467 50.15 59.39 53.90
C TYR A 467 50.65 60.08 55.18
N ARG A 468 50.81 59.34 56.28
CA ARG A 468 51.35 59.83 57.55
C ARG A 468 52.79 60.34 57.39
N SER A 469 53.61 59.61 56.63
CA SER A 469 54.96 60.05 56.26
C SER A 469 54.94 61.37 55.49
N GLN A 470 54.05 61.53 54.50
CA GLN A 470 53.88 62.79 53.75
C GLN A 470 53.45 63.97 54.64
N LYS A 471 52.76 63.69 55.75
CA LYS A 471 52.29 64.70 56.72
C LYS A 471 53.26 64.90 57.89
N GLY A 472 54.41 64.23 57.90
CA GLY A 472 55.43 64.37 58.93
C GLY A 472 55.04 63.77 60.28
N VAL A 473 54.12 62.80 60.32
CA VAL A 473 53.73 62.07 61.55
C VAL A 473 54.18 60.61 61.48
N GLY A 474 54.50 60.02 62.63
CA GLY A 474 55.09 58.68 62.71
C GLY A 474 54.16 57.58 62.21
N SER A 475 54.71 56.52 61.61
CA SER A 475 53.96 55.36 61.13
C SER A 475 53.24 54.61 62.26
N MET A 476 52.19 53.87 61.91
CA MET A 476 51.42 53.03 62.80
C MET A 476 51.61 51.55 62.44
N THR A 477 51.42 50.66 63.42
CA THR A 477 51.47 49.20 63.25
C THR A 477 50.11 48.57 63.50
N SER A 478 49.84 47.41 62.89
CA SER A 478 48.67 46.61 63.25
C SER A 478 48.87 45.91 64.60
N HIS A 479 47.80 45.73 65.37
CA HIS A 479 47.80 44.94 66.60
C HIS A 479 46.59 43.99 66.64
N PRO A 480 46.73 42.72 67.04
CA PRO A 480 45.65 41.73 67.01
C PRO A 480 44.36 42.18 67.72
N ILE A 481 44.47 42.75 68.92
CA ILE A 481 43.30 43.24 69.69
C ILE A 481 42.56 44.38 68.97
N VAL A 482 43.29 45.36 68.45
CA VAL A 482 42.68 46.52 67.76
C VAL A 482 42.10 46.10 66.41
N ARG A 483 42.74 45.12 65.73
CA ARG A 483 42.19 44.50 64.54
C ARG A 483 40.90 43.73 64.84
N GLN A 484 40.89 42.91 65.88
CA GLN A 484 39.69 42.19 66.33
C GLN A 484 38.54 43.15 66.65
N ALA A 485 38.83 44.26 67.35
CA ALA A 485 37.85 45.31 67.61
C ALA A 485 37.31 45.93 66.31
N ALA A 486 38.20 46.22 65.35
CA ALA A 486 37.81 46.77 64.05
C ALA A 486 36.93 45.79 63.26
N ASP A 487 37.25 44.49 63.25
CA ASP A 487 36.46 43.46 62.55
C ASP A 487 35.07 43.29 63.17
N ILE A 488 34.97 43.28 64.50
CA ILE A 488 33.68 43.27 65.22
C ILE A 488 32.87 44.52 64.86
N ARG A 489 33.51 45.68 64.95
CA ARG A 489 32.85 46.97 64.73
C ARG A 489 32.40 47.13 63.29
N ALA A 490 33.20 46.71 62.31
CA ALA A 490 32.83 46.69 60.90
C ALA A 490 31.54 45.88 60.66
N LYS A 491 31.40 44.72 61.30
CA LYS A 491 30.18 43.91 61.23
C LYS A 491 28.98 44.59 61.89
N GLU A 492 29.19 45.29 63.00
CA GLU A 492 28.15 46.06 63.68
C GLU A 492 27.62 47.24 62.85
N LEU A 493 28.44 47.83 61.97
CA LEU A 493 28.03 48.94 61.09
C LEU A 493 26.91 48.58 60.12
N LYS A 494 26.77 47.30 59.77
CA LYS A 494 25.61 46.81 59.03
C LYS A 494 24.30 47.14 59.74
N THR A 495 24.29 47.04 61.07
CA THR A 495 23.09 47.28 61.89
C THR A 495 23.01 48.72 62.38
N SER A 496 24.16 49.32 62.74
CA SER A 496 24.26 50.68 63.26
C SER A 496 25.39 51.44 62.54
N PRO A 497 25.10 52.10 61.39
CA PRO A 497 26.08 52.86 60.63
C PRO A 497 26.33 54.25 61.26
N THR A 498 26.61 54.27 62.55
CA THR A 498 26.87 55.47 63.36
C THR A 498 28.12 55.25 64.22
N HIS A 499 28.57 56.24 64.99
CA HIS A 499 29.64 56.04 65.98
C HIS A 499 29.19 55.30 67.26
N TYR A 500 27.93 54.87 67.32
CA TYR A 500 27.37 54.11 68.44
C TYR A 500 27.19 52.63 68.08
N ARG A 501 27.53 51.76 69.03
CA ARG A 501 27.41 50.31 68.88
C ARG A 501 25.95 49.86 69.03
N PRO A 502 25.54 48.77 68.36
CA PRO A 502 24.26 48.11 68.62
C PRO A 502 24.13 47.75 70.10
N GLY A 503 23.04 48.17 70.73
CA GLY A 503 22.83 47.96 72.17
C GLY A 503 23.45 49.02 73.09
N GLY A 504 24.10 50.05 72.54
CA GLY A 504 24.70 51.16 73.30
C GLY A 504 26.23 51.06 73.40
N GLY A 505 26.86 52.18 73.80
CA GLY A 505 28.32 52.32 73.84
C GLY A 505 28.95 52.71 72.50
N THR A 506 30.28 52.71 72.47
CA THR A 506 31.14 53.26 71.41
C THR A 506 32.27 52.29 71.06
N ALA A 507 33.04 52.59 70.00
CA ALA A 507 34.24 51.81 69.67
C ALA A 507 35.30 51.78 70.79
N GLN A 508 35.32 52.81 71.64
CA GLN A 508 36.17 52.82 72.84
C GLN A 508 35.75 51.71 73.80
N ASP A 509 34.46 51.60 74.13
CA ASP A 509 33.95 50.56 75.03
C ASP A 509 34.26 49.15 74.50
N LEU A 510 34.23 48.97 73.17
CA LEU A 510 34.65 47.71 72.54
C LEU A 510 36.14 47.43 72.76
N LEU A 511 37.00 48.40 72.48
CA LEU A 511 38.45 48.25 72.66
C LEU A 511 38.79 47.94 74.12
N GLU A 512 38.19 48.66 75.08
CA GLU A 512 38.40 48.43 76.51
C GLU A 512 37.94 47.03 76.92
N SER A 513 36.79 46.57 76.42
CA SER A 513 36.30 45.20 76.70
C SER A 513 37.23 44.10 76.18
N LEU A 514 38.08 44.42 75.20
CA LEU A 514 39.10 43.52 74.64
C LEU A 514 40.50 43.77 75.21
N GLY A 515 40.64 44.65 76.21
CA GLY A 515 41.91 44.94 76.88
C GLY A 515 42.73 46.10 76.31
N CYS A 516 42.16 46.92 75.42
CA CYS A 516 42.83 48.10 74.86
C CYS A 516 42.24 49.42 75.42
N TYR A 517 42.96 50.07 76.33
CA TYR A 517 42.55 51.33 76.98
C TYR A 517 43.10 52.59 76.27
N GLY A 518 43.54 52.45 75.02
CA GLY A 518 44.32 53.47 74.31
C GLY A 518 43.59 54.17 73.17
N PHE A 519 42.25 54.15 73.10
CA PHE A 519 41.47 54.68 71.97
C PHE A 519 41.80 56.14 71.62
N THR A 520 41.89 56.43 70.32
CA THR A 520 42.23 57.78 69.82
C THR A 520 41.37 58.28 68.67
N GLY A 521 40.63 57.41 67.97
CA GLY A 521 39.75 57.84 66.88
C GLY A 521 39.08 56.68 66.15
N GLU A 522 37.94 56.99 65.51
CA GLU A 522 37.15 56.08 64.68
C GLU A 522 36.78 56.80 63.36
N ASN A 523 37.00 56.14 62.22
CA ASN A 523 36.45 56.59 60.93
C ASN A 523 35.60 55.49 60.31
N LEU A 524 34.46 55.86 59.72
CA LEU A 524 33.51 54.94 59.11
C LEU A 524 33.41 55.20 57.61
N TYR A 525 33.20 54.16 56.80
CA TYR A 525 32.90 54.30 55.38
C TYR A 525 32.02 53.15 54.89
N LEU A 526 31.00 53.48 54.11
CA LEU A 526 30.08 52.51 53.52
C LEU A 526 30.07 52.69 51.99
N SER A 527 30.14 51.58 51.26
CA SER A 527 30.04 51.58 49.79
C SER A 527 29.55 50.23 49.26
N SER A 528 29.37 50.11 47.95
CA SER A 528 29.06 48.83 47.30
C SER A 528 29.87 48.70 46.03
N LEU A 529 30.69 47.65 45.93
CA LEU A 529 31.63 47.43 44.83
C LEU A 529 31.74 45.94 44.49
N TYR A 530 32.12 45.63 43.24
CA TYR A 530 32.43 44.27 42.84
C TYR A 530 33.80 43.81 43.35
N VAL A 531 33.98 42.50 43.53
CA VAL A 531 35.17 41.94 44.21
C VAL A 531 36.50 42.31 43.53
N ASP A 532 36.52 42.35 42.21
CA ASP A 532 37.68 42.75 41.40
C ASP A 532 38.04 44.23 41.59
N THR A 533 37.03 45.08 41.73
CA THR A 533 37.21 46.50 42.03
C THR A 533 37.74 46.70 43.46
N ILE A 534 37.23 45.91 44.41
CA ILE A 534 37.72 45.94 45.81
C ILE A 534 39.20 45.55 45.86
N GLN A 535 39.59 44.47 45.20
CA GLN A 535 40.97 43.98 45.21
C GLN A 535 41.97 44.92 44.53
N SER A 536 41.55 45.64 43.49
CA SER A 536 42.41 46.51 42.70
C SER A 536 42.48 47.96 43.19
N GLY A 537 41.43 48.47 43.86
CA GLY A 537 41.37 49.89 44.24
C GLY A 537 40.46 50.22 45.44
N GLY A 538 39.86 49.24 46.11
CA GLY A 538 38.94 49.47 47.22
C GLY A 538 39.58 50.25 48.37
N ALA A 539 40.75 49.81 48.85
CA ALA A 539 41.50 50.45 49.93
C ALA A 539 41.82 51.92 49.63
N SER A 540 42.25 52.23 48.39
CA SER A 540 42.55 53.59 47.96
C SER A 540 41.30 54.48 47.99
N GLY A 541 40.17 53.98 47.48
CA GLY A 541 38.91 54.73 47.49
C GLY A 541 38.41 55.05 48.90
N ILE A 542 38.48 54.07 49.81
CA ILE A 542 38.12 54.25 51.24
C ILE A 542 39.03 55.31 51.87
N MET A 543 40.35 55.16 51.68
CA MET A 543 41.33 56.04 52.29
C MET A 543 41.26 57.47 51.76
N ASP A 544 41.03 57.66 50.46
CA ASP A 544 40.90 59.00 49.86
C ASP A 544 39.63 59.71 50.34
N SER A 545 38.53 58.96 50.58
CA SER A 545 37.32 59.48 51.22
C SER A 545 37.62 60.00 52.63
N TRP A 546 38.35 59.24 53.45
CA TRP A 546 38.73 59.70 54.79
C TRP A 546 39.70 60.88 54.77
N LYS A 547 40.70 60.91 53.87
CA LYS A 547 41.60 62.06 53.71
C LYS A 547 40.85 63.34 53.31
N GLY A 548 39.81 63.22 52.49
CA GLY A 548 39.02 64.34 52.01
C GLY A 548 38.08 64.96 53.06
N SER A 549 37.78 64.24 54.14
CA SER A 549 36.93 64.73 55.24
C SER A 549 37.78 65.27 56.39
N SER A 550 37.56 66.51 56.81
CA SER A 550 38.37 67.15 57.87
C SER A 550 38.37 66.36 59.18
N GLY A 551 37.21 65.87 59.61
CA GLY A 551 37.07 65.07 60.83
C GLY A 551 37.77 63.71 60.73
N HIS A 552 37.54 62.99 59.63
CA HIS A 552 38.18 61.69 59.41
C HIS A 552 39.69 61.82 59.25
N ASN A 553 40.14 62.82 58.50
CA ASN A 553 41.56 63.08 58.26
C ASN A 553 42.30 63.44 59.56
N ALA A 554 41.67 64.17 60.48
CA ALA A 554 42.25 64.46 61.80
C ALA A 554 42.58 63.18 62.58
N ASN A 555 41.69 62.17 62.53
CA ASN A 555 41.95 60.86 63.13
C ASN A 555 43.10 60.14 62.44
N LEU A 556 43.27 60.25 61.11
CA LEU A 556 44.35 59.58 60.37
C LEU A 556 45.74 60.16 60.67
N ILE A 557 45.85 61.47 60.90
CA ILE A 557 47.13 62.17 61.14
C ILE A 557 47.39 62.53 62.60
N TYR A 558 46.54 62.05 63.52
CA TYR A 558 46.77 62.26 64.94
C TYR A 558 48.16 61.72 65.32
N GLY A 559 49.00 62.58 65.91
CA GLY A 559 50.42 62.29 66.13
C GLY A 559 50.68 61.39 67.33
N ASN A 560 49.72 61.30 68.27
CA ASN A 560 49.83 60.52 69.49
C ASN A 560 48.99 59.24 69.41
N GLN A 561 49.28 58.42 68.40
CA GLN A 561 48.77 57.06 68.19
C GLN A 561 49.83 56.27 67.41
N THR A 562 49.97 54.99 67.72
CA THR A 562 50.98 54.10 67.13
C THR A 562 50.38 52.80 66.59
N ILE A 563 49.11 52.52 66.91
CA ILE A 563 48.42 51.28 66.55
C ILE A 563 47.19 51.59 65.71
N ALA A 564 47.05 50.93 64.56
CA ALA A 564 45.89 51.03 63.68
C ALA A 564 45.17 49.68 63.58
N GLY A 565 43.84 49.69 63.71
CA GLY A 565 42.97 48.58 63.35
C GLY A 565 42.10 48.97 62.17
N PHE A 566 42.17 48.20 61.10
CA PHE A 566 41.29 48.33 59.94
C PHE A 566 40.38 47.12 59.87
N GLY A 567 39.08 47.33 59.70
CA GLY A 567 38.10 46.26 59.57
C GLY A 567 37.20 46.51 58.38
N ASN A 568 37.00 45.50 57.55
CA ASN A 568 36.14 45.55 56.38
C ASN A 568 35.18 44.37 56.43
N TYR A 569 33.90 44.65 56.69
CA TYR A 569 32.86 43.65 56.63
C TYR A 569 32.17 43.72 55.27
N PHE A 570 31.99 42.56 54.64
CA PHE A 570 31.38 42.43 53.32
C PHE A 570 30.07 41.66 53.40
N GLU A 571 29.06 42.16 52.70
CA GLU A 571 27.78 41.48 52.50
C GLU A 571 27.43 41.46 51.02
N VAL A 572 27.04 40.30 50.51
CA VAL A 572 26.59 40.17 49.12
C VAL A 572 25.25 40.87 48.93
N ASP A 573 25.19 41.80 47.98
CA ASP A 573 23.94 42.33 47.46
C ASP A 573 23.31 41.30 46.52
N PRO A 574 22.13 40.73 46.87
CA PRO A 574 21.49 39.68 46.08
C PRO A 574 21.06 40.15 44.68
N ASP A 575 20.81 41.44 44.49
CA ASP A 575 20.28 41.98 43.23
C ASP A 575 21.41 42.24 42.24
N SER A 576 22.50 42.87 42.69
CA SER A 576 23.61 43.26 41.82
C SER A 576 24.79 42.27 41.78
N GLY A 577 24.92 41.41 42.80
CA GLY A 577 26.10 40.57 43.02
C GLY A 577 27.34 41.32 43.51
N ALA A 578 27.23 42.62 43.78
CA ALA A 578 28.27 43.42 44.41
C ALA A 578 28.40 43.06 45.90
N LEU A 579 29.50 43.51 46.52
CA LEU A 579 29.69 43.44 47.97
C LEU A 579 29.42 44.81 48.56
N ASN A 580 28.41 44.90 49.42
CA ASN A 580 28.26 46.00 50.37
C ASN A 580 29.42 45.95 51.35
N ILE A 581 30.10 47.08 51.51
CA ILE A 581 31.32 47.22 52.29
C ILE A 581 31.03 48.13 53.48
N TYR A 582 31.39 47.65 54.66
CA TYR A 582 31.34 48.41 55.90
C TYR A 582 32.77 48.48 56.44
N SER A 583 33.43 49.62 56.22
CA SER A 583 34.84 49.83 56.52
C SER A 583 35.02 50.71 57.74
N ILE A 584 36.02 50.38 58.56
CA ILE A 584 36.37 51.14 59.75
C ILE A 584 37.87 51.26 59.94
N PHE A 585 38.29 52.42 60.43
CA PHE A 585 39.59 52.65 61.05
C PHE A 585 39.42 52.90 62.55
N LEU A 586 40.23 52.24 63.37
CA LEU A 586 40.40 52.48 64.79
C LEU A 586 41.85 52.83 65.11
N GLY A 587 42.06 53.97 65.77
CA GLY A 587 43.37 54.39 66.27
C GLY A 587 43.57 54.07 67.74
N SER A 588 44.78 53.63 68.13
CA SER A 588 45.16 53.44 69.53
C SER A 588 46.62 53.84 69.85
N ARG A 589 46.88 54.20 71.10
CA ARG A 589 48.21 54.53 71.63
C ARG A 589 49.03 53.33 72.07
N ASN A 590 48.45 52.46 72.89
CA ASN A 590 49.10 51.29 73.47
C ASN A 590 48.02 50.24 73.74
N VAL A 591 48.44 48.97 73.72
CA VAL A 591 47.66 47.86 74.25
C VAL A 591 48.36 47.43 75.54
N PHE A 592 47.60 47.32 76.63
CA PHE A 592 48.13 47.09 77.98
C PHE A 592 48.00 45.63 78.39
#